data_AF-G7WPQ3-F1
#
_entry.id   AF-G7WPQ3-F1
#
_cell.length_a   1.000
_cell.length_b   1.000
_cell.length_c   1.000
_cell.angle_alpha   90.00
_cell.angle_beta   90.00
_cell.angle_gamma   90.00
#
_symmetry.space_group_name_H-M   'P 1'
#
loop_
_entity.id
_entity.type
_entity.pdbx_description
1 polymer ?
#
loop_
_entity_poly.entity_id
_entity_poly.type
_entity_poly.pdbx_seq_one_letter_code
_entity_poly.pdbx_strand_id
1 'polypeptide(L)'
;MLFGPLIGFLTGLSIIISTFDATDALLRKLLSKYTSEDERSARDAFNRQAMLTRVRDFWVKGVLENSLHEEARIELGLEERRDAVAERPWDVILRTPGRPDCELPPGTKISDVFERVGRSLLILGEPGAGKTTTLLELAREMIDRAGEDPSEKIPVVFNLSSWTDPKQPIADWLTEELRAKYNIPKKIAARWVENDSLLLLLDGFDEVAPERREACIEAINVFLEEHFVPLVVCCRKEEYDALDGRLNLQSAVLLQPLTPEQIDGYLERLSPEMAPLRDALKDDQELQEFAKTPLILSIMALAYKGISVEELQSLCSTGDHRRHLFKTYVDRMFERTGRTDPKRYTKEKTIHWLSWLGQKMSEHGQTVFLIERMQPTLLETQYLKNLYFILVVLIIGSIGGLWGGLIGGLIFGLAVGMMSKLSEIIPVERLNWSWKMGRKMLIYFLIGGFFLG
;
A
#
# COMPACT_ATOMS: atom_id res chain seq x y z
N MET A 1 -66.25 49.88 30.06
CA MET A 1 -64.88 50.43 29.90
C MET A 1 -64.00 49.65 30.88
N LEU A 2 -62.90 48.95 30.56
CA LEU A 2 -61.96 48.93 29.44
C LEU A 2 -61.14 47.62 29.55
N PHE A 3 -61.54 46.47 28.98
CA PHE A 3 -60.62 45.29 28.95
C PHE A 3 -60.77 44.35 27.74
N GLY A 4 -61.85 44.45 26.95
CA GLY A 4 -62.02 43.64 25.72
C GLY A 4 -60.95 43.82 24.64
N PRO A 5 -60.46 45.05 24.34
CA PRO A 5 -59.45 45.26 23.29
C PRO A 5 -58.04 44.77 23.68
N LEU A 6 -57.74 44.70 24.98
CA LEU A 6 -56.39 44.37 25.47
C LEU A 6 -56.10 42.86 25.34
N ILE A 7 -57.12 42.01 25.54
CA ILE A 7 -56.99 40.56 25.46
C ILE A 7 -56.76 40.13 23.99
N GLY A 8 -57.45 40.73 23.04
CA GLY A 8 -57.24 40.48 21.60
C GLY A 8 -55.86 40.92 21.09
N PHE A 9 -55.31 42.00 21.65
CA PHE A 9 -53.96 42.45 21.32
C PHE A 9 -52.89 41.53 21.91
N LEU A 10 -53.07 41.03 23.14
CA LEU A 10 -52.15 40.10 23.79
C LEU A 10 -52.17 38.70 23.17
N THR A 11 -53.32 38.20 22.72
CA THR A 11 -53.39 36.92 21.99
C THR A 11 -52.82 37.05 20.58
N GLY A 12 -53.05 38.17 19.90
CA GLY A 12 -52.40 38.48 18.62
C GLY A 12 -50.88 38.60 18.72
N LEU A 13 -50.39 39.28 19.77
CA LEU A 13 -48.94 39.41 20.04
C LEU A 13 -48.31 38.06 20.39
N SER A 14 -48.99 37.22 21.18
CA SER A 14 -48.51 35.87 21.53
C SER A 14 -48.42 34.95 20.30
N ILE A 15 -49.35 35.07 19.35
CA ILE A 15 -49.29 34.30 18.10
C ILE A 15 -48.12 34.77 17.24
N ILE A 16 -47.93 36.09 17.08
CA ILE A 16 -46.80 36.67 16.33
C ILE A 16 -45.44 36.27 16.94
N ILE A 17 -45.30 36.33 18.27
CA ILE A 17 -44.09 35.91 18.98
C ILE A 17 -43.85 34.40 18.79
N SER A 18 -44.90 33.57 18.92
CA SER A 18 -44.76 32.12 18.71
C SER A 18 -44.37 31.74 17.27
N THR A 19 -44.87 32.47 16.27
CA THR A 19 -44.45 32.28 14.88
C THR A 19 -43.03 32.76 14.64
N PHE A 20 -42.59 33.82 15.30
CA PHE A 20 -41.22 34.33 15.21
C PHE A 20 -40.22 33.35 15.85
N ASP A 21 -40.52 32.81 17.04
CA ASP A 21 -39.73 31.80 17.72
C ASP A 21 -39.66 30.48 16.92
N ALA A 22 -40.77 30.07 16.31
CA ALA A 22 -40.80 28.89 15.44
C ALA A 22 -39.96 29.09 14.17
N THR A 23 -39.98 30.28 13.57
CA THR A 23 -39.11 30.62 12.43
C THR A 23 -37.65 30.74 12.83
N ASP A 24 -37.32 31.29 14.00
CA ASP A 24 -35.94 31.40 14.49
C ASP A 24 -35.36 30.01 14.84
N ALA A 25 -36.18 29.12 15.42
CA ALA A 25 -35.78 27.73 15.66
C ALA A 25 -35.52 26.95 14.37
N LEU A 26 -36.36 27.14 13.34
CA LEU A 26 -36.14 26.57 12.01
C LEU A 26 -34.90 27.16 11.33
N LEU A 27 -34.69 28.47 11.43
CA LEU A 27 -33.53 29.15 10.86
C LEU A 27 -32.24 28.68 11.54
N ARG A 28 -32.21 28.57 12.87
CA ARG A 28 -31.06 28.03 13.63
C ARG A 28 -30.78 26.58 13.28
N LYS A 29 -31.81 25.75 13.09
CA LYS A 29 -31.66 24.35 12.70
C LYS A 29 -31.13 24.22 11.26
N LEU A 30 -31.58 25.08 10.35
CA LEU A 30 -31.07 25.15 8.98
C LEU A 30 -29.64 25.70 8.94
N LEU A 31 -29.34 26.76 9.69
CA LEU A 31 -28.00 27.32 9.82
C LEU A 31 -27.04 26.32 10.47
N SER A 32 -27.44 25.62 11.53
CA SER A 32 -26.60 24.58 12.16
C SER A 32 -26.33 23.40 11.24
N LYS A 33 -27.32 23.04 10.41
CA LYS A 33 -27.18 21.98 9.40
C LYS A 33 -26.21 22.43 8.30
N TYR A 34 -26.38 23.64 7.80
CA TYR A 34 -25.53 24.25 6.79
C TYR A 34 -24.08 24.37 7.28
N THR A 35 -23.84 24.89 8.49
CA THR A 35 -22.50 24.98 9.07
C THR A 35 -21.88 23.59 9.29
N SER A 36 -22.67 22.58 9.67
CA SER A 36 -22.16 21.21 9.84
C SER A 36 -21.81 20.52 8.51
N GLU A 37 -22.51 20.85 7.43
CA GLU A 37 -22.22 20.36 6.07
C GLU A 37 -20.97 21.02 5.50
N ASP A 38 -20.79 22.33 5.71
CA ASP A 38 -19.58 23.05 5.31
C ASP A 38 -18.34 22.58 6.08
N GLU A 39 -18.42 22.40 7.40
CA GLU A 39 -17.32 21.85 8.21
C GLU A 39 -16.95 20.43 7.77
N ARG A 40 -17.95 19.60 7.44
CA ARG A 40 -17.73 18.23 6.95
C ARG A 40 -17.09 18.23 5.57
N SER A 41 -17.54 19.11 4.67
CA SER A 41 -16.98 19.31 3.33
C SER A 41 -15.52 19.76 3.40
N ALA A 42 -15.21 20.74 4.25
CA ALA A 42 -13.84 21.21 4.47
C ALA A 42 -12.93 20.11 5.03
N ARG A 43 -13.43 19.31 5.98
CA ARG A 43 -12.69 18.16 6.53
C ARG A 43 -12.46 17.07 5.48
N ASP A 44 -13.42 16.82 4.61
CA ASP A 44 -13.31 15.83 3.53
C ASP A 44 -12.32 16.29 2.46
N ALA A 45 -12.32 17.57 2.10
CA ALA A 45 -11.31 18.17 1.23
C ALA A 45 -9.90 18.06 1.82
N PHE A 46 -9.74 18.34 3.13
CA PHE A 46 -8.47 18.16 3.82
C PHE A 46 -8.00 16.70 3.80
N ASN A 47 -8.88 15.75 4.15
CA ASN A 47 -8.53 14.33 4.15
C ASN A 47 -8.14 13.84 2.75
N ARG A 48 -8.85 14.32 1.72
CA ARG A 48 -8.56 14.04 0.32
C ARG A 48 -7.19 14.57 -0.08
N GLN A 49 -6.89 15.83 0.21
CA GLN A 49 -5.60 16.42 -0.11
C GLN A 49 -4.45 15.70 0.61
N ALA A 50 -4.63 15.38 1.89
CA ALA A 50 -3.66 14.60 2.65
C ALA A 50 -3.41 13.21 2.03
N MET A 51 -4.47 12.57 1.50
CA MET A 51 -4.34 11.30 0.81
C MET A 51 -3.56 11.44 -0.50
N LEU A 52 -3.88 12.44 -1.33
CA LEU A 52 -3.15 12.71 -2.57
C LEU A 52 -1.65 12.95 -2.31
N THR A 53 -1.32 13.75 -1.30
CA THR A 53 0.07 13.99 -0.89
C THR A 53 0.75 12.68 -0.46
N ARG A 54 0.09 11.85 0.36
CA ARG A 54 0.66 10.56 0.79
C ARG A 54 0.91 9.60 -0.37
N VAL A 55 -0.05 9.47 -1.30
CA VAL A 55 0.13 8.61 -2.47
C VAL A 55 1.25 9.14 -3.35
N ARG A 56 1.32 10.46 -3.58
CA ARG A 56 2.42 11.09 -4.32
C ARG A 56 3.78 10.84 -3.67
N ASP A 57 3.91 11.10 -2.37
CA ASP A 57 5.18 10.96 -1.67
C ASP A 57 5.63 9.49 -1.60
N PHE A 58 4.72 8.56 -1.36
CA PHE A 58 5.07 7.14 -1.27
C PHE A 58 5.33 6.52 -2.64
N TRP A 59 4.42 6.67 -3.61
CA TRP A 59 4.50 5.95 -4.89
C TRP A 59 5.22 6.73 -5.98
N VAL A 60 4.99 8.04 -6.10
CA VAL A 60 5.64 8.83 -7.15
C VAL A 60 7.08 9.13 -6.73
N LYS A 61 7.28 9.85 -5.62
CA LYS A 61 8.63 10.20 -5.15
C LYS A 61 9.39 9.02 -4.59
N GLY A 62 8.72 8.13 -3.87
CA GLY A 62 9.35 6.99 -3.22
C GLY A 62 9.68 5.83 -4.17
N VAL A 63 8.87 5.60 -5.21
CA VAL A 63 9.00 4.42 -6.10
C VAL A 63 9.26 4.80 -7.56
N LEU A 64 8.43 5.65 -8.19
CA LEU A 64 8.58 5.98 -9.61
C LEU A 64 9.85 6.80 -9.89
N GLU A 65 10.09 7.86 -9.13
CA GLU A 65 11.26 8.74 -9.27
C GLU A 65 12.57 8.03 -8.85
N ASN A 66 12.47 7.00 -8.00
CA ASN A 66 13.59 6.13 -7.63
C ASN A 66 13.61 4.82 -8.43
N SER A 67 12.84 4.72 -9.52
CA SER A 67 12.85 3.52 -10.36
C SER A 67 14.19 3.39 -11.07
N LEU A 68 14.60 2.15 -11.37
CA LEU A 68 15.86 1.90 -12.09
C LEU A 68 15.95 2.63 -13.43
N HIS A 69 14.81 2.92 -14.05
CA HIS A 69 14.74 3.68 -15.29
C HIS A 69 15.11 5.16 -15.07
N GLU A 70 14.49 5.82 -14.09
CA GLU A 70 14.82 7.22 -13.76
C GLU A 70 16.21 7.33 -13.14
N GLU A 71 16.61 6.33 -12.36
CA GLU A 71 17.95 6.27 -11.78
C GLU A 71 19.03 6.10 -12.85
N ALA A 72 18.81 5.26 -13.86
CA ALA A 72 19.70 5.16 -15.01
C ALA A 72 19.86 6.51 -15.72
N ARG A 73 18.77 7.29 -15.87
CA ARG A 73 18.82 8.63 -16.46
C ARG A 73 19.66 9.61 -15.61
N ILE A 74 19.38 9.67 -14.31
CA ILE A 74 20.07 10.57 -13.38
C ILE A 74 21.56 10.23 -13.29
N GLU A 75 21.89 8.94 -13.13
CA GLU A 75 23.28 8.48 -13.01
C GLU A 75 24.09 8.65 -14.29
N LEU A 76 23.44 8.59 -15.46
CA LEU A 76 24.09 8.76 -16.77
C LEU A 76 24.17 10.23 -17.20
N GLY A 77 23.76 11.18 -16.34
CA GLY A 77 23.98 12.61 -16.55
C GLY A 77 22.98 13.27 -17.50
N LEU A 78 21.81 12.65 -17.72
CA LEU A 78 20.74 13.29 -18.46
C LEU A 78 20.12 14.42 -17.63
N GLU A 79 20.14 15.63 -18.18
CA GLU A 79 19.37 16.75 -17.64
C GLU A 79 17.87 16.38 -17.60
N GLU A 80 17.22 16.75 -16.49
CA GLU A 80 15.80 16.55 -16.19
C GLU A 80 14.92 17.38 -17.16
N ARG A 81 14.95 17.04 -18.46
CA ARG A 81 14.09 17.65 -19.46
C ARG A 81 12.71 17.04 -19.32
N ARG A 82 11.89 17.72 -18.52
CA ARG A 82 10.45 17.45 -18.31
C ARG A 82 9.65 17.31 -19.62
N ASP A 83 10.22 17.85 -20.72
CA ASP A 83 9.64 17.84 -22.05
C ASP A 83 9.93 16.55 -22.84
N ALA A 84 10.90 15.74 -22.40
CA ALA A 84 11.25 14.44 -23.01
C ALA A 84 10.45 13.26 -22.42
N VAL A 85 9.56 13.54 -21.45
CA VAL A 85 8.70 12.56 -20.76
C VAL A 85 7.59 12.02 -21.68
N ALA A 86 7.43 12.57 -22.89
CA ALA A 86 6.35 12.20 -23.81
C ALA A 86 6.58 10.86 -24.53
N GLU A 87 7.82 10.36 -24.63
CA GLU A 87 8.11 9.13 -25.36
C GLU A 87 8.39 7.99 -24.39
N ARG A 88 7.35 7.20 -24.13
CA ARG A 88 7.54 5.87 -23.59
C ARG A 88 8.38 5.04 -24.56
N PRO A 89 9.37 4.28 -24.07
CA PRO A 89 10.17 3.46 -24.95
C PRO A 89 9.45 2.18 -25.39
N TRP A 90 8.28 1.82 -24.83
CA TRP A 90 7.55 0.59 -25.18
C TRP A 90 6.25 0.87 -25.94
N ASP A 91 5.99 0.06 -26.96
CA ASP A 91 4.76 0.11 -27.74
C ASP A 91 3.58 -0.55 -27.01
N VAL A 92 2.37 -0.16 -27.41
CA VAL A 92 1.15 -0.47 -26.68
C VAL A 92 0.06 -0.94 -27.64
N ILE A 93 -0.44 -2.16 -27.44
CA ILE A 93 -1.60 -2.67 -28.19
C ILE A 93 -2.86 -2.47 -27.36
N LEU A 94 -3.84 -1.77 -27.91
CA LEU A 94 -5.17 -1.66 -27.32
C LEU A 94 -6.04 -2.83 -27.76
N ARG A 95 -6.58 -3.54 -26.76
CA ARG A 95 -7.56 -4.62 -26.90
C ARG A 95 -8.87 -4.18 -26.30
N THR A 96 -9.92 -4.14 -27.11
CA THR A 96 -11.28 -3.83 -26.65
C THR A 96 -12.19 -4.99 -27.02
N PRO A 97 -13.05 -5.48 -26.11
CA PRO A 97 -14.00 -6.55 -26.43
C PRO A 97 -14.79 -6.24 -27.71
N GLY A 98 -14.77 -7.16 -28.68
CA GLY A 98 -15.51 -7.04 -29.95
C GLY A 98 -14.87 -6.12 -31.01
N ARG A 99 -13.64 -5.65 -30.81
CA ARG A 99 -12.86 -4.90 -31.83
C ARG A 99 -11.52 -5.59 -32.12
N PRO A 100 -10.97 -5.43 -33.34
CA PRO A 100 -9.62 -5.92 -33.63
C PRO A 100 -8.58 -5.18 -32.78
N ASP A 101 -7.51 -5.89 -32.41
CA ASP A 101 -6.34 -5.33 -31.75
C ASP A 101 -5.79 -4.16 -32.58
N CYS A 102 -5.50 -3.05 -31.92
CA CYS A 102 -5.01 -1.83 -32.56
C CYS A 102 -3.72 -1.37 -31.89
N GLU A 103 -2.65 -1.29 -32.66
CA GLU A 103 -1.42 -0.64 -32.22
C GLU A 103 -1.67 0.85 -32.01
N LEU A 104 -1.30 1.34 -30.84
CA LEU A 104 -1.40 2.76 -30.52
C LEU A 104 -0.18 3.51 -31.08
N PRO A 105 -0.37 4.73 -31.61
CA PRO A 105 0.75 5.53 -32.07
C PRO A 105 1.82 5.71 -30.98
N PRO A 106 3.12 5.68 -31.35
CA PRO A 106 4.20 5.99 -30.42
C PRO A 106 3.98 7.34 -29.74
N GLY A 107 4.23 7.41 -28.44
CA GLY A 107 4.02 8.63 -27.62
C GLY A 107 2.59 8.83 -27.10
N THR A 108 1.66 7.89 -27.34
CA THR A 108 0.33 7.93 -26.71
C THR A 108 0.44 7.78 -25.19
N LYS A 109 -0.05 8.75 -24.42
CA LYS A 109 -0.07 8.66 -22.95
C LYS A 109 -1.11 7.66 -22.46
N ILE A 110 -0.82 6.94 -21.38
CA ILE A 110 -1.77 5.95 -20.82
C ILE A 110 -3.00 6.65 -20.27
N SER A 111 -2.85 7.87 -19.76
CA SER A 111 -3.95 8.69 -19.26
C SER A 111 -4.97 8.95 -20.36
N ASP A 112 -4.52 9.30 -21.57
CA ASP A 112 -5.42 9.52 -22.71
C ASP A 112 -6.16 8.24 -23.12
N VAL A 113 -5.47 7.09 -23.10
CA VAL A 113 -6.10 5.78 -23.36
C VAL A 113 -7.12 5.46 -22.27
N PHE A 114 -6.74 5.65 -21.01
CA PHE A 114 -7.56 5.39 -19.84
C PHE A 114 -8.86 6.21 -19.86
N GLU A 115 -8.79 7.48 -20.24
CA GLU A 115 -9.97 8.33 -20.43
C GLU A 115 -10.84 7.84 -21.59
N ARG A 116 -10.22 7.54 -22.74
CA ARG A 116 -10.92 7.10 -23.95
C ARG A 116 -11.67 5.78 -23.76
N VAL A 117 -11.17 4.90 -22.90
CA VAL A 117 -11.77 3.58 -22.61
C VAL A 117 -12.65 3.57 -21.37
N GLY A 118 -13.15 4.74 -20.96
CA GLY A 118 -14.14 4.84 -19.86
C GLY A 118 -13.57 4.51 -18.48
N ARG A 119 -12.27 4.76 -18.27
CA ARG A 119 -11.58 4.64 -16.97
C ARG A 119 -11.62 3.24 -16.34
N SER A 120 -11.70 2.20 -17.17
CA SER A 120 -11.65 0.79 -16.77
C SER A 120 -10.67 0.03 -17.66
N LEU A 121 -9.48 -0.29 -17.12
CA LEU A 121 -8.34 -0.73 -17.92
C LEU A 121 -7.56 -1.89 -17.31
N LEU A 122 -7.32 -2.94 -18.10
CA LEU A 122 -6.37 -4.01 -17.77
C LEU A 122 -5.02 -3.73 -18.45
N ILE A 123 -3.92 -3.69 -17.70
CA ILE A 123 -2.56 -3.55 -18.25
C ILE A 123 -1.88 -4.93 -18.20
N LEU A 124 -1.66 -5.50 -19.39
CA LEU A 124 -0.98 -6.77 -19.61
C LEU A 124 0.44 -6.52 -20.12
N GLY A 125 1.33 -7.48 -19.86
CA GLY A 125 2.69 -7.45 -20.40
C GLY A 125 3.58 -8.48 -19.75
N GLU A 126 4.72 -8.75 -20.38
CA GLU A 126 5.71 -9.70 -19.87
C GLU A 126 6.34 -9.25 -18.53
N PRO A 127 7.00 -10.15 -17.78
CA PRO A 127 7.78 -9.79 -16.61
C PRO A 127 8.81 -8.71 -16.96
N GLY A 128 8.82 -7.59 -16.21
CA GLY A 128 9.75 -6.48 -16.48
C GLY A 128 9.37 -5.56 -17.66
N ALA A 129 8.20 -5.75 -18.29
CA ALA A 129 7.71 -4.91 -19.39
C ALA A 129 7.33 -3.46 -18.99
N GLY A 130 7.43 -3.09 -17.70
CA GLY A 130 7.08 -1.75 -17.23
C GLY A 130 5.62 -1.55 -16.85
N LYS A 131 4.90 -2.62 -16.47
CA LYS A 131 3.49 -2.54 -15.99
C LYS A 131 3.33 -1.60 -14.80
N THR A 132 4.08 -1.84 -13.72
CA THR A 132 4.09 -0.98 -12.52
C THR A 132 4.51 0.44 -12.87
N THR A 133 5.55 0.63 -13.70
CA THR A 133 5.97 1.96 -14.16
C THR A 133 4.84 2.69 -14.88
N THR A 134 4.15 2.03 -15.81
CA THR A 134 3.00 2.59 -16.55
C THR A 134 1.83 2.92 -15.62
N LEU A 135 1.56 2.06 -14.63
CA LEU A 135 0.53 2.30 -13.61
C LEU A 135 0.87 3.52 -12.74
N LEU A 136 2.14 3.69 -12.35
CA LEU A 136 2.59 4.81 -11.53
C LEU A 136 2.69 6.12 -12.31
N GLU A 137 3.02 6.08 -13.61
CA GLU A 137 2.89 7.23 -14.51
C GLU A 137 1.44 7.69 -14.60
N LEU A 138 0.49 6.76 -14.76
CA LEU A 138 -0.94 7.06 -14.70
C LEU A 138 -1.29 7.66 -13.35
N ALA A 139 -0.83 7.06 -12.25
CA ALA A 139 -1.09 7.54 -10.90
C ALA A 139 -0.63 9.00 -10.74
N ARG A 140 0.58 9.35 -11.18
CA ARG A 140 1.12 10.71 -11.12
C ARG A 140 0.19 11.71 -11.82
N GLU A 141 -0.19 11.44 -13.06
CA GLU A 141 -1.07 12.34 -13.82
C GLU A 141 -2.47 12.45 -13.21
N MET A 142 -3.02 11.34 -12.71
CA MET A 142 -4.33 11.36 -12.05
C MET A 142 -4.28 12.08 -10.69
N ILE A 143 -3.17 12.03 -9.96
CA ILE A 143 -2.99 12.77 -8.71
C ILE A 143 -2.91 14.26 -8.98
N ASP A 144 -2.23 14.66 -10.06
CA ASP A 144 -2.12 16.06 -10.46
C ASP A 144 -3.51 16.62 -10.83
N ARG A 145 -4.26 15.90 -11.68
CA ARG A 145 -5.66 16.25 -12.01
C ARG A 145 -6.56 16.29 -10.77
N ALA A 146 -6.45 15.29 -9.90
CA ALA A 146 -7.20 15.26 -8.65
C ALA A 146 -6.83 16.43 -7.72
N GLY A 147 -5.59 16.93 -7.76
CA GLY A 147 -5.19 18.13 -7.02
C GLY A 147 -5.85 19.41 -7.53
N GLU A 148 -6.13 19.48 -8.82
CA GLU A 148 -6.73 20.65 -9.49
C GLU A 148 -8.27 20.61 -9.45
N ASP A 149 -8.87 19.44 -9.64
CA ASP A 149 -10.31 19.22 -9.67
C ASP A 149 -10.78 18.36 -8.47
N PRO A 150 -11.57 18.93 -7.54
CA PRO A 150 -12.17 18.18 -6.43
C PRO A 150 -13.18 17.09 -6.85
N SER A 151 -13.73 17.17 -8.08
CA SER A 151 -14.68 16.18 -8.61
C SER A 151 -13.98 14.88 -9.04
N GLU A 152 -12.69 14.95 -9.31
CA GLU A 152 -11.88 13.80 -9.69
C GLU A 152 -11.70 12.82 -8.51
N LYS A 153 -11.63 11.53 -8.84
CA LYS A 153 -11.48 10.45 -7.87
C LYS A 153 -10.07 10.44 -7.28
N ILE A 154 -9.93 9.94 -6.05
CA ILE A 154 -8.65 9.85 -5.34
C ILE A 154 -7.87 8.64 -5.87
N PRO A 155 -6.74 8.80 -6.58
CA PRO A 155 -5.96 7.67 -7.09
C PRO A 155 -5.24 6.99 -5.92
N VAL A 156 -5.43 5.67 -5.78
CA VAL A 156 -4.78 4.90 -4.72
C VAL A 156 -4.23 3.60 -5.28
N VAL A 157 -2.95 3.34 -5.00
CA VAL A 157 -2.25 2.14 -5.44
C VAL A 157 -2.37 1.03 -4.39
N PHE A 158 -2.89 -0.11 -4.80
CA PHE A 158 -3.01 -1.32 -4.00
C PHE A 158 -2.19 -2.44 -4.62
N ASN A 159 -1.60 -3.30 -3.80
CA ASN A 159 -0.91 -4.49 -4.28
C ASN A 159 -1.80 -5.69 -4.01
N LEU A 160 -2.26 -6.35 -5.07
CA LEU A 160 -3.21 -7.46 -4.97
C LEU A 160 -2.64 -8.68 -4.26
N SER A 161 -1.31 -8.86 -4.21
CA SER A 161 -0.69 -9.96 -3.46
C SER A 161 -1.06 -9.97 -1.97
N SER A 162 -1.49 -8.84 -1.40
CA SER A 162 -1.93 -8.78 0.00
C SER A 162 -3.32 -9.36 0.25
N TRP A 163 -4.11 -9.63 -0.79
CA TRP A 163 -5.40 -10.31 -0.67
C TRP A 163 -5.18 -11.82 -0.47
N THR A 164 -5.39 -12.28 0.75
CA THR A 164 -5.03 -13.64 1.18
C THR A 164 -6.23 -14.54 1.49
N ASP A 165 -7.39 -13.97 1.82
CA ASP A 165 -8.60 -14.72 2.17
C ASP A 165 -9.61 -14.72 1.00
N PRO A 166 -9.85 -15.87 0.34
CA PRO A 166 -10.81 -16.00 -0.75
C PRO A 166 -12.24 -15.56 -0.42
N LYS A 167 -12.61 -15.54 0.86
CA LYS A 167 -13.96 -15.18 1.30
C LYS A 167 -14.11 -13.71 1.63
N GLN A 168 -13.01 -12.95 1.65
CA GLN A 168 -13.02 -11.54 2.01
C GLN A 168 -13.50 -10.69 0.82
N PRO A 169 -14.58 -9.89 0.98
CA PRO A 169 -15.00 -8.94 -0.04
C PRO A 169 -13.90 -7.91 -0.34
N ILE A 170 -13.80 -7.48 -1.61
CA ILE A 170 -12.81 -6.48 -2.04
C ILE A 170 -13.00 -5.16 -1.28
N ALA A 171 -14.23 -4.74 -0.99
CA ALA A 171 -14.50 -3.51 -0.24
C ALA A 171 -13.88 -3.52 1.18
N ASP A 172 -13.95 -4.66 1.86
CA ASP A 172 -13.36 -4.85 3.19
C ASP A 172 -11.83 -4.84 3.10
N TRP A 173 -11.27 -5.56 2.12
CA TRP A 173 -9.84 -5.58 1.85
C TRP A 173 -9.28 -4.19 1.53
N LEU A 174 -9.96 -3.41 0.68
CA LEU A 174 -9.58 -2.03 0.36
C LEU A 174 -9.55 -1.16 1.62
N THR A 175 -10.54 -1.31 2.50
CA THR A 175 -10.61 -0.59 3.77
C THR A 175 -9.46 -0.94 4.71
N GLU A 176 -9.09 -2.22 4.77
CA GLU A 176 -7.95 -2.70 5.56
C GLU A 176 -6.61 -2.22 5.01
N GLU A 177 -6.42 -2.24 3.69
CA GLU A 177 -5.21 -1.75 3.03
C GLU A 177 -5.06 -0.22 3.20
N LEU A 178 -6.14 0.55 3.06
CA LEU A 178 -6.14 2.00 3.34
C LEU A 178 -5.70 2.30 4.78
N ARG A 179 -6.12 1.48 5.74
CA ARG A 179 -5.70 1.61 7.13
C ARG A 179 -4.25 1.20 7.33
N ALA A 180 -3.85 0.03 6.85
CA ALA A 180 -2.55 -0.56 7.14
C ALA A 180 -1.40 0.21 6.46
N LYS A 181 -1.60 0.63 5.21
CA LYS A 181 -0.54 1.22 4.38
C LYS A 181 -0.53 2.74 4.41
N TYR A 182 -1.71 3.36 4.41
CA TYR A 182 -1.86 4.81 4.34
C TYR A 182 -2.26 5.45 5.67
N ASN A 183 -2.40 4.65 6.72
CA ASN A 183 -2.76 5.07 8.07
C ASN A 183 -4.09 5.86 8.10
N ILE A 184 -5.04 5.49 7.23
CA ILE A 184 -6.36 6.11 7.16
C ILE A 184 -7.30 5.48 8.20
N PRO A 185 -8.00 6.27 9.02
CA PRO A 185 -8.98 5.74 9.97
C PRO A 185 -10.06 4.92 9.26
N LYS A 186 -10.43 3.76 9.82
CA LYS A 186 -11.42 2.82 9.24
C LYS A 186 -12.72 3.50 8.80
N LYS A 187 -13.24 4.44 9.59
CA LYS A 187 -14.46 5.19 9.28
C LYS A 187 -14.34 6.06 8.01
N ILE A 188 -13.16 6.62 7.75
CA ILE A 188 -12.91 7.43 6.55
C ILE A 188 -12.72 6.50 5.34
N ALA A 189 -11.94 5.44 5.51
CA ALA A 189 -11.68 4.45 4.47
C ALA A 189 -12.97 3.78 3.97
N ALA A 190 -13.81 3.26 4.88
CA ALA A 190 -15.09 2.63 4.53
C ALA A 190 -15.99 3.59 3.75
N ARG A 191 -16.12 4.85 4.21
CA ARG A 191 -16.91 5.87 3.51
C ARG A 191 -16.37 6.19 2.11
N TRP A 192 -15.06 6.19 1.90
CA TRP A 192 -14.48 6.42 0.56
C TRP A 192 -14.76 5.27 -0.40
N VAL A 193 -14.75 4.03 0.11
CA VAL A 193 -15.12 2.84 -0.67
C VAL A 193 -16.62 2.84 -0.97
N GLU A 194 -17.47 3.06 0.02
CA GLU A 194 -18.94 3.11 -0.13
C GLU A 194 -19.41 4.21 -1.09
N ASN A 195 -18.73 5.37 -1.12
CA ASN A 195 -19.11 6.51 -1.96
C ASN A 195 -18.38 6.53 -3.31
N ASP A 196 -17.74 5.43 -3.73
CA ASP A 196 -17.00 5.35 -4.99
C ASP A 196 -16.00 6.50 -5.18
N SER A 197 -15.37 6.98 -4.10
CA SER A 197 -14.55 8.19 -4.12
C SER A 197 -13.13 7.95 -4.64
N LEU A 198 -12.78 6.68 -4.90
CA LEU A 198 -11.43 6.23 -5.22
C LEU A 198 -11.29 5.88 -6.70
N LEU A 199 -10.10 6.12 -7.23
CA LEU A 199 -9.58 5.48 -8.44
C LEU A 199 -8.66 4.35 -8.00
N LEU A 200 -9.06 3.11 -8.29
CA LEU A 200 -8.37 1.92 -7.85
C LEU A 200 -7.26 1.57 -8.83
N LEU A 201 -6.00 1.59 -8.37
CA LEU A 201 -4.83 1.18 -9.16
C LEU A 201 -4.29 -0.11 -8.54
N LEU A 202 -4.71 -1.24 -9.06
CA LEU A 202 -4.40 -2.57 -8.53
C LEU A 202 -3.19 -3.15 -9.26
N ASP A 203 -2.05 -3.25 -8.58
CA ASP A 203 -0.83 -3.83 -9.13
C ASP A 203 -0.64 -5.28 -8.71
N GLY A 204 0.06 -6.06 -9.54
CA GLY A 204 0.52 -7.41 -9.19
C GLY A 204 -0.57 -8.48 -9.06
N PHE A 205 -1.58 -8.52 -9.94
CA PHE A 205 -2.57 -9.61 -9.90
C PHE A 205 -1.91 -11.00 -10.10
N ASP A 206 -0.85 -11.09 -10.91
CA ASP A 206 -0.06 -12.31 -11.08
C ASP A 206 0.65 -12.77 -9.79
N GLU A 207 0.82 -11.89 -8.81
CA GLU A 207 1.46 -12.19 -7.53
C GLU A 207 0.47 -12.79 -6.50
N VAL A 208 -0.84 -12.76 -6.79
CA VAL A 208 -1.83 -13.52 -6.02
C VAL A 208 -1.54 -15.02 -6.20
N ALA A 209 -1.56 -15.77 -5.09
CA ALA A 209 -1.28 -17.19 -5.13
C ALA A 209 -2.20 -17.91 -6.14
N PRO A 210 -1.67 -18.84 -6.96
CA PRO A 210 -2.41 -19.45 -8.07
C PRO A 210 -3.77 -20.02 -7.67
N GLU A 211 -3.87 -20.62 -6.47
CA GLU A 211 -5.08 -21.27 -5.97
C GLU A 211 -6.22 -20.27 -5.64
N ARG A 212 -5.90 -18.98 -5.57
CA ARG A 212 -6.84 -17.91 -5.20
C ARG A 212 -7.15 -16.94 -6.33
N ARG A 213 -6.48 -17.04 -7.48
CA ARG A 213 -6.63 -16.06 -8.58
C ARG A 213 -8.05 -16.01 -9.13
N GLU A 214 -8.70 -17.17 -9.32
CA GLU A 214 -10.09 -17.23 -9.78
C GLU A 214 -11.05 -16.58 -8.78
N ALA A 215 -10.92 -16.93 -7.49
CA ALA A 215 -11.71 -16.30 -6.43
C ALA A 215 -11.48 -14.78 -6.35
N CYS A 216 -10.27 -14.30 -6.66
CA CYS A 216 -9.94 -12.89 -6.71
C CYS A 216 -10.65 -12.19 -7.89
N ILE A 217 -10.69 -12.83 -9.07
CA ILE A 217 -11.45 -12.32 -10.23
C ILE A 217 -12.93 -12.23 -9.89
N GLU A 218 -13.50 -13.29 -9.32
CA GLU A 218 -14.90 -13.31 -8.88
C GLU A 218 -15.18 -12.18 -7.89
N ALA A 219 -14.33 -12.01 -6.87
CA ALA A 219 -14.50 -10.97 -5.87
C ALA A 219 -14.41 -9.55 -6.46
N ILE A 220 -13.51 -9.31 -7.43
CA ILE A 220 -13.42 -8.03 -8.15
C ILE A 220 -14.66 -7.81 -9.02
N ASN A 221 -15.13 -8.84 -9.73
CA ASN A 221 -16.31 -8.74 -10.58
C ASN A 221 -17.58 -8.44 -9.76
N VAL A 222 -17.77 -9.13 -8.63
CA VAL A 222 -18.87 -8.84 -7.69
C VAL A 222 -18.79 -7.40 -7.20
N PHE A 223 -17.60 -6.92 -6.85
CA PHE A 223 -17.41 -5.53 -6.45
C PHE A 223 -17.77 -4.53 -7.56
N LEU A 224 -17.43 -4.84 -8.82
CA LEU A 224 -17.78 -4.00 -9.98
C LEU A 224 -19.28 -4.06 -10.36
N GLU A 225 -20.03 -5.08 -9.92
CA GLU A 225 -21.48 -5.11 -10.08
C GLU A 225 -22.18 -4.14 -9.11
N GLU A 226 -21.62 -3.95 -7.92
CA GLU A 226 -22.16 -3.08 -6.87
C GLU A 226 -21.65 -1.63 -6.96
N HIS A 227 -20.45 -1.42 -7.51
CA HIS A 227 -19.75 -0.13 -7.50
C HIS A 227 -19.40 0.37 -8.91
N PHE A 228 -19.62 1.67 -9.16
CA PHE A 228 -19.21 2.30 -10.41
C PHE A 228 -17.93 3.12 -10.20
N VAL A 229 -16.81 2.39 -10.07
CA VAL A 229 -15.50 2.99 -9.81
C VAL A 229 -14.55 2.85 -11.00
N PRO A 230 -13.72 3.87 -11.26
CA PRO A 230 -12.65 3.72 -12.22
C PRO A 230 -11.55 2.81 -11.63
N LEU A 231 -11.06 1.89 -12.46
CA LEU A 231 -10.23 0.77 -12.03
C LEU A 231 -9.16 0.45 -13.07
N VAL A 232 -7.93 0.26 -12.60
CA VAL A 232 -6.82 -0.27 -13.40
C VAL A 232 -6.25 -1.50 -12.72
N VAL A 233 -6.04 -2.57 -13.47
CA VAL A 233 -5.43 -3.81 -12.97
C VAL A 233 -4.19 -4.14 -13.79
N CYS A 234 -3.07 -4.44 -13.14
CA CYS A 234 -1.87 -4.95 -13.81
C CYS A 234 -1.75 -6.47 -13.63
N CYS A 235 -1.49 -7.18 -14.72
CA CYS A 235 -1.17 -8.61 -14.68
C CYS A 235 -0.17 -8.98 -15.77
N ARG A 236 0.55 -10.08 -15.56
CA ARG A 236 1.28 -10.72 -16.66
C ARG A 236 0.33 -11.40 -17.64
N LYS A 237 0.73 -11.37 -18.92
CA LYS A 237 -0.10 -11.86 -20.01
C LYS A 237 -0.35 -13.37 -19.90
N GLU A 238 0.70 -14.17 -19.75
CA GLU A 238 0.59 -15.64 -19.70
C GLU A 238 -0.28 -16.11 -18.53
N GLU A 239 -0.07 -15.55 -17.35
CA GLU A 239 -0.83 -15.87 -16.14
C GLU A 239 -2.30 -15.46 -16.26
N TYR A 240 -2.61 -14.37 -16.97
CA TYR A 240 -4.00 -13.96 -17.22
C TYR A 240 -4.68 -14.82 -18.28
N ASP A 241 -3.97 -15.14 -19.36
CA ASP A 241 -4.50 -15.96 -20.46
C ASP A 241 -4.78 -17.40 -20.01
N ALA A 242 -4.02 -17.91 -19.02
CA ALA A 242 -4.17 -19.25 -18.44
C ALA A 242 -5.38 -19.42 -17.50
N LEU A 243 -6.02 -18.33 -17.06
CA LEU A 243 -7.22 -18.39 -16.22
C LEU A 243 -8.46 -18.64 -17.08
N ASP A 244 -9.51 -19.19 -16.48
CA ASP A 244 -10.81 -19.34 -17.13
C ASP A 244 -11.66 -18.08 -16.92
N GLY A 245 -11.60 -17.50 -15.71
CA GLY A 245 -12.27 -16.25 -15.37
C GLY A 245 -11.71 -15.04 -16.12
N ARG A 246 -12.56 -14.05 -16.40
CA ARG A 246 -12.15 -12.74 -16.94
C ARG A 246 -12.68 -11.62 -16.07
N LEU A 247 -11.87 -10.57 -15.96
CA LEU A 247 -12.27 -9.34 -15.26
C LEU A 247 -13.25 -8.57 -16.14
N ASN A 248 -14.32 -8.05 -15.55
CA ASN A 248 -15.36 -7.27 -16.22
C ASN A 248 -14.90 -5.82 -16.50
N LEU A 249 -13.79 -5.68 -17.24
CA LEU A 249 -13.17 -4.40 -17.60
C LEU A 249 -13.48 -4.01 -19.05
N GLN A 250 -13.51 -2.71 -19.32
CA GLN A 250 -13.92 -2.19 -20.64
C GLN A 250 -12.85 -2.36 -21.72
N SER A 251 -11.57 -2.38 -21.36
CA SER A 251 -10.46 -2.56 -22.30
C SER A 251 -9.23 -3.11 -21.62
N ALA A 252 -8.35 -3.70 -22.42
CA ALA A 252 -7.02 -4.13 -22.02
C ALA A 252 -5.96 -3.45 -22.91
N VAL A 253 -4.80 -3.22 -22.35
CA VAL A 253 -3.61 -2.70 -23.01
C VAL A 253 -2.52 -3.72 -22.82
N LEU A 254 -1.87 -4.15 -23.91
CA LEU A 254 -0.73 -5.04 -23.87
C LEU A 254 0.56 -4.25 -24.16
N LEU A 255 1.46 -4.20 -23.18
CA LEU A 255 2.80 -3.65 -23.33
C LEU A 255 3.65 -4.59 -24.19
N GLN A 256 4.26 -4.05 -25.24
CA GLN A 256 5.12 -4.79 -26.15
C GLN A 256 6.59 -4.79 -25.67
N PRO A 257 7.38 -5.81 -26.04
CA PRO A 257 8.83 -5.75 -25.95
C PRO A 257 9.39 -4.55 -26.72
N LEU A 258 10.54 -4.05 -26.29
CA LEU A 258 11.21 -2.94 -26.96
C LEU A 258 11.69 -3.35 -28.35
N THR A 259 11.49 -2.46 -29.31
CA THR A 259 12.06 -2.58 -30.67
C THR A 259 13.56 -2.24 -30.66
N PRO A 260 14.35 -2.78 -31.60
CA PRO A 260 15.77 -2.42 -31.75
C PRO A 260 15.97 -0.90 -31.83
N GLU A 261 15.10 -0.19 -32.52
CA GLU A 261 15.16 1.26 -32.70
C GLU A 261 14.92 2.00 -31.36
N GLN A 262 13.99 1.53 -30.54
CA GLN A 262 13.75 2.05 -29.19
C GLN A 262 14.93 1.79 -28.26
N ILE A 263 15.56 0.62 -28.35
CA ILE A 263 16.75 0.27 -27.57
C ILE A 263 17.91 1.21 -27.95
N ASP A 264 18.17 1.35 -29.25
CA ASP A 264 19.22 2.23 -29.76
C ASP A 264 19.00 3.69 -29.35
N GLY A 265 17.77 4.20 -29.53
CA GLY A 265 17.41 5.57 -29.15
C GLY A 265 17.39 5.80 -27.64
N TYR A 266 17.14 4.78 -26.83
CA TYR A 266 17.27 4.86 -25.38
C TYR A 266 18.75 4.99 -24.97
N LEU A 267 19.62 4.11 -25.45
CA LEU A 267 21.05 4.12 -25.12
C LEU A 267 21.76 5.37 -25.64
N GLU A 268 21.39 5.86 -26.83
CA GLU A 268 21.91 7.11 -27.39
C GLU A 268 21.56 8.33 -26.55
N ARG A 269 20.32 8.39 -26.03
CA ARG A 269 19.90 9.48 -25.13
C ARG A 269 20.64 9.42 -23.80
N LEU A 270 20.88 8.24 -23.25
CA LEU A 270 21.46 8.08 -21.92
C LEU A 270 22.88 8.66 -21.77
N SER A 271 23.84 8.21 -22.57
CA SER A 271 25.23 8.70 -22.50
C SER A 271 26.07 8.20 -23.69
N PRO A 272 27.05 8.99 -24.17
CA PRO A 272 28.05 8.52 -25.12
C PRO A 272 28.86 7.30 -24.64
N GLU A 273 28.98 7.09 -23.33
CA GLU A 273 29.65 5.92 -22.73
C GLU A 273 28.90 4.60 -22.96
N MET A 274 27.68 4.66 -23.51
CA MET A 274 26.89 3.48 -23.89
C MET A 274 27.23 2.96 -25.30
N ALA A 275 28.10 3.64 -26.07
CA ALA A 275 28.46 3.21 -27.41
C ALA A 275 28.96 1.74 -27.47
N PRO A 276 29.83 1.26 -26.53
CA PRO A 276 30.24 -0.14 -26.51
C PRO A 276 29.10 -1.13 -26.36
N LEU A 277 28.10 -0.80 -25.52
CA LEU A 277 26.92 -1.65 -25.31
C LEU A 277 26.03 -1.66 -26.56
N ARG A 278 25.86 -0.52 -27.23
CA ARG A 278 25.10 -0.44 -28.49
C ARG A 278 25.70 -1.31 -29.58
N ASP A 279 27.02 -1.28 -29.72
CA ASP A 279 27.72 -2.09 -30.71
C ASP A 279 27.63 -3.59 -30.36
N ALA A 280 27.81 -3.94 -29.09
CA ALA A 280 27.64 -5.32 -28.62
C ALA A 280 26.21 -5.86 -28.87
N LEU A 281 25.18 -5.03 -28.70
CA LEU A 281 23.77 -5.40 -28.97
C LEU A 281 23.46 -5.60 -30.45
N LYS A 282 24.26 -5.01 -31.36
CA LYS A 282 24.11 -5.23 -32.81
C LYS A 282 24.77 -6.52 -33.25
N ASP A 283 25.85 -6.91 -32.60
CA ASP A 283 26.64 -8.08 -32.95
C ASP A 283 26.14 -9.37 -32.28
N ASP A 284 25.47 -9.28 -31.13
CA ASP A 284 24.98 -10.41 -30.33
C ASP A 284 23.44 -10.46 -30.26
N GLN A 285 22.85 -11.41 -30.98
CA GLN A 285 21.40 -11.61 -31.04
C GLN A 285 20.80 -12.06 -29.69
N GLU A 286 21.54 -12.82 -28.88
CA GLU A 286 21.07 -13.27 -27.57
C GLU A 286 21.00 -12.10 -26.60
N LEU A 287 22.04 -11.24 -26.62
CA LEU A 287 22.08 -10.01 -25.84
C LEU A 287 20.99 -9.04 -26.29
N GLN A 288 20.74 -8.92 -27.59
CA GLN A 288 19.66 -8.09 -28.15
C GLN A 288 18.28 -8.55 -27.68
N GLU A 289 18.00 -9.85 -27.74
CA GLU A 289 16.73 -10.42 -27.27
C GLU A 289 16.53 -10.13 -25.78
N PHE A 290 17.60 -10.25 -24.99
CA PHE A 290 17.56 -9.98 -23.56
C PHE A 290 17.29 -8.48 -23.26
N ALA A 291 17.83 -7.57 -24.07
CA ALA A 291 17.63 -6.12 -23.96
C ALA A 291 16.21 -5.65 -24.34
N LYS A 292 15.37 -6.50 -24.95
CA LYS A 292 13.98 -6.14 -25.27
C LYS A 292 13.10 -5.87 -24.05
N THR A 293 13.53 -6.28 -22.87
CA THR A 293 12.80 -6.00 -21.62
C THR A 293 13.29 -4.66 -21.02
N PRO A 294 12.42 -3.66 -20.80
CA PRO A 294 12.81 -2.35 -20.25
C PRO A 294 13.62 -2.43 -18.95
N LEU A 295 13.24 -3.35 -18.05
CA LEU A 295 13.98 -3.59 -16.81
C LEU A 295 15.41 -4.06 -17.09
N ILE A 296 15.60 -5.02 -17.99
CA ILE A 296 16.92 -5.56 -18.33
C ILE A 296 17.77 -4.49 -19.01
N LEU A 297 17.20 -3.73 -19.94
CA LEU A 297 17.92 -2.63 -20.61
C LEU A 297 18.42 -1.58 -19.61
N SER A 298 17.61 -1.24 -18.60
CA SER A 298 18.01 -0.31 -17.54
C SER A 298 19.14 -0.88 -16.69
N ILE A 299 19.09 -2.17 -16.36
CA ILE A 299 20.15 -2.87 -15.62
C ILE A 299 21.45 -2.93 -16.45
N MET A 300 21.36 -3.22 -17.76
CA MET A 300 22.51 -3.21 -18.67
C MET A 300 23.17 -1.85 -18.73
N ALA A 301 22.38 -0.78 -18.88
CA ALA A 301 22.88 0.59 -18.91
C ALA A 301 23.62 0.95 -17.61
N LEU A 302 23.11 0.55 -16.45
CA LEU A 302 23.76 0.77 -15.16
C LEU A 302 25.01 -0.09 -14.95
N ALA A 303 24.94 -1.38 -15.28
CA ALA A 303 26.01 -2.35 -15.06
C ALA A 303 27.21 -2.10 -15.98
N TYR A 304 26.96 -1.81 -17.25
CA TYR A 304 27.97 -1.74 -18.30
C TYR A 304 28.44 -0.31 -18.62
N LYS A 305 28.07 0.67 -17.78
CA LYS A 305 28.56 2.05 -17.89
C LYS A 305 30.09 2.10 -17.84
N GLY A 306 30.72 2.57 -18.92
CA GLY A 306 32.18 2.74 -19.00
C GLY A 306 32.97 1.44 -19.11
N ILE A 307 32.34 0.31 -19.45
CA ILE A 307 33.03 -0.95 -19.78
C ILE A 307 33.46 -0.92 -21.26
N SER A 308 34.64 -1.47 -21.55
CA SER A 308 35.16 -1.55 -22.93
C SER A 308 34.43 -2.60 -23.79
N VAL A 309 34.52 -2.46 -25.12
CA VAL A 309 33.91 -3.41 -26.07
C VAL A 309 34.54 -4.80 -25.92
N GLU A 310 35.85 -4.86 -25.71
CA GLU A 310 36.63 -6.09 -25.58
C GLU A 310 36.27 -6.86 -24.31
N GLU A 311 36.06 -6.14 -23.19
CA GLU A 311 35.55 -6.72 -21.96
C GLU A 311 34.13 -7.26 -22.18
N LEU A 312 33.23 -6.48 -22.77
CA LEU A 312 31.87 -6.93 -23.09
C LEU A 312 31.84 -8.19 -23.98
N GLN A 313 32.64 -8.24 -25.05
CA GLN A 313 32.74 -9.39 -25.95
C GLN A 313 33.30 -10.64 -25.24
N SER A 314 34.30 -10.47 -24.38
CA SER A 314 34.84 -11.57 -23.57
C SER A 314 33.79 -12.13 -22.60
N LEU A 315 32.92 -11.26 -22.08
CA LEU A 315 31.86 -11.60 -21.13
C LEU A 315 30.68 -12.28 -21.82
N CYS A 316 30.28 -11.80 -23.00
CA CYS A 316 29.22 -12.38 -23.83
C CYS A 316 29.58 -13.77 -24.37
N SER A 317 30.86 -14.10 -24.51
CA SER A 317 31.31 -15.42 -25.03
C SER A 317 31.07 -16.60 -24.06
N THR A 318 30.66 -16.34 -22.81
CA THR A 318 30.54 -17.38 -21.77
C THR A 318 29.16 -18.05 -21.66
N GLY A 319 28.15 -17.58 -22.40
CA GLY A 319 26.82 -18.20 -22.49
C GLY A 319 25.93 -18.08 -21.24
N ASP A 320 26.35 -17.33 -20.20
CA ASP A 320 25.54 -17.07 -18.99
C ASP A 320 25.36 -15.55 -18.78
N HIS A 321 24.87 -14.88 -19.83
CA HIS A 321 24.70 -13.42 -19.86
C HIS A 321 23.87 -12.90 -18.68
N ARG A 322 22.82 -13.64 -18.30
CA ARG A 322 21.93 -13.25 -17.20
C ARG A 322 22.63 -13.24 -15.85
N ARG A 323 23.29 -14.33 -15.46
CA ARG A 323 24.00 -14.40 -14.17
C ARG A 323 25.10 -13.35 -14.12
N HIS A 324 25.83 -13.19 -15.22
CA HIS A 324 26.88 -12.19 -15.32
C HIS A 324 26.33 -10.78 -15.15
N LEU A 325 25.30 -10.39 -15.91
CA LEU A 325 24.67 -9.06 -15.82
C LEU A 325 24.25 -8.73 -14.39
N PHE A 326 23.53 -9.64 -13.72
CA PHE A 326 23.09 -9.40 -12.34
C PHE A 326 24.25 -9.32 -11.35
N LYS A 327 25.32 -10.12 -11.55
CA LYS A 327 26.53 -10.04 -10.73
C LYS A 327 27.22 -8.68 -10.89
N THR A 328 27.48 -8.26 -12.13
CA THR A 328 28.11 -6.97 -12.43
C THR A 328 27.28 -5.81 -11.91
N TYR A 329 25.96 -5.87 -12.09
CA TYR A 329 25.02 -4.89 -11.55
C TYR A 329 25.13 -4.79 -10.02
N VAL A 330 25.06 -5.93 -9.31
CA VAL A 330 25.17 -5.96 -7.84
C VAL A 330 26.52 -5.40 -7.39
N ASP A 331 27.62 -5.81 -8.04
CA ASP A 331 28.97 -5.33 -7.73
C ASP A 331 29.05 -3.80 -7.84
N ARG A 332 28.48 -3.25 -8.92
CA ARG A 332 28.41 -1.81 -9.17
C ARG A 332 27.54 -1.05 -8.18
N MET A 333 26.44 -1.65 -7.71
CA MET A 333 25.61 -1.04 -6.66
C MET A 333 26.35 -0.91 -5.33
N PHE A 334 27.24 -1.85 -5.00
CA PHE A 334 28.09 -1.76 -3.80
C PHE A 334 29.18 -0.69 -3.93
N GLU A 335 29.74 -0.48 -5.12
CA GLU A 335 30.70 0.60 -5.40
C GLU A 335 30.05 1.98 -5.27
N ARG A 336 28.77 2.09 -5.60
CA ARG A 336 27.99 3.33 -5.52
C ARG A 336 27.67 3.76 -4.09
N THR A 337 27.51 2.81 -3.16
CA THR A 337 27.14 3.09 -1.77
C THR A 337 28.29 3.71 -0.95
N GLY A 338 28.56 5.00 -1.16
CA GLY A 338 29.41 5.81 -0.27
C GLY A 338 28.76 6.19 1.07
N ARG A 339 27.58 5.65 1.40
CA ARG A 339 26.75 6.03 2.57
C ARG A 339 26.66 4.97 3.67
N THR A 340 27.12 3.75 3.43
CA THR A 340 27.09 2.67 4.43
C THR A 340 28.41 2.59 5.16
N ASP A 341 28.38 2.50 6.50
CA ASP A 341 29.55 2.15 7.31
C ASP A 341 30.07 0.78 6.84
N PRO A 342 31.20 0.72 6.10
CA PRO A 342 31.68 -0.51 5.49
C PRO A 342 32.03 -1.57 6.54
N LYS A 343 32.21 -1.17 7.80
CA LYS A 343 32.52 -2.06 8.91
C LYS A 343 31.28 -2.78 9.46
N ARG A 344 30.09 -2.19 9.34
CA ARG A 344 28.85 -2.74 9.91
C ARG A 344 28.09 -3.61 8.91
N TYR A 345 28.09 -3.23 7.64
CA TYR A 345 27.37 -3.91 6.56
C TYR A 345 28.32 -4.24 5.41
N THR A 346 29.10 -5.32 5.55
CA THR A 346 29.99 -5.78 4.47
C THR A 346 29.16 -6.34 3.31
N LYS A 347 29.74 -6.32 2.10
CA LYS A 347 29.10 -6.85 0.88
C LYS A 347 28.56 -8.26 1.08
N GLU A 348 29.34 -9.14 1.69
CA GLU A 348 28.99 -10.54 1.92
C GLU A 348 27.79 -10.66 2.86
N LYS A 349 27.78 -9.90 3.96
CA LYS A 349 26.68 -9.91 4.94
C LYS A 349 25.39 -9.37 4.33
N THR A 350 25.48 -8.27 3.59
CA THR A 350 24.33 -7.66 2.93
C THR A 350 23.74 -8.59 1.89
N ILE A 351 24.57 -9.20 1.03
CA ILE A 351 24.11 -10.19 0.05
C ILE A 351 23.46 -11.38 0.77
N HIS A 352 24.07 -11.88 1.84
CA HIS A 352 23.51 -13.01 2.60
C HIS A 352 22.12 -12.69 3.17
N TRP A 353 21.95 -11.56 3.86
CA TRP A 353 20.68 -11.17 4.46
C TRP A 353 19.60 -10.83 3.44
N LEU A 354 19.95 -10.15 2.34
CA LEU A 354 18.98 -9.84 1.29
C LEU A 354 18.60 -11.08 0.47
N SER A 355 19.53 -12.00 0.25
CA SER A 355 19.22 -13.29 -0.39
C SER A 355 18.28 -14.11 0.50
N TRP A 356 18.55 -14.14 1.80
CA TRP A 356 17.68 -14.79 2.78
C TRP A 356 16.27 -14.16 2.80
N LEU A 357 16.20 -12.83 2.85
CA LEU A 357 14.92 -12.11 2.83
C LEU A 357 14.16 -12.37 1.53
N GLY A 358 14.85 -12.31 0.38
CA GLY A 358 14.26 -12.59 -0.93
C GLY A 358 13.70 -14.02 -1.03
N GLN A 359 14.41 -15.00 -0.48
CA GLN A 359 13.92 -16.39 -0.41
C GLN A 359 12.64 -16.48 0.44
N LYS A 360 12.61 -15.87 1.62
CA LYS A 360 11.43 -15.89 2.48
C LYS A 360 10.24 -15.13 1.89
N MET A 361 10.50 -14.00 1.25
CA MET A 361 9.48 -13.26 0.51
C MET A 361 8.91 -14.10 -0.62
N SER A 362 9.75 -14.82 -1.36
CA SER A 362 9.31 -15.74 -2.41
C SER A 362 8.51 -16.93 -1.87
N GLU A 363 8.92 -17.54 -0.75
CA GLU A 363 8.21 -18.65 -0.10
C GLU A 363 6.80 -18.23 0.37
N HIS A 364 6.65 -16.99 0.83
CA HIS A 364 5.39 -16.45 1.35
C HIS A 364 4.55 -15.70 0.32
N GLY A 365 4.99 -15.62 -0.94
CA GLY A 365 4.32 -14.85 -1.99
C GLY A 365 4.23 -13.35 -1.67
N GLN A 366 5.19 -12.82 -0.91
CA GLN A 366 5.23 -11.41 -0.52
C GLN A 366 6.16 -10.63 -1.46
N THR A 367 5.68 -9.55 -2.05
CA THR A 367 6.49 -8.68 -2.91
C THR A 367 6.83 -7.34 -2.26
N VAL A 368 6.09 -6.96 -1.22
CA VAL A 368 6.37 -5.77 -0.39
C VAL A 368 6.70 -6.21 1.03
N PHE A 369 7.88 -5.80 1.50
CA PHE A 369 8.29 -6.01 2.87
C PHE A 369 7.92 -4.81 3.74
N LEU A 370 7.02 -5.03 4.71
CA LEU A 370 6.69 -4.08 5.77
C LEU A 370 7.24 -4.61 7.09
N ILE A 371 8.01 -3.79 7.80
CA ILE A 371 8.64 -4.16 9.08
C ILE A 371 7.57 -4.57 10.10
N GLU A 372 6.40 -3.93 10.05
CA GLU A 372 5.23 -4.18 10.89
C GLU A 372 4.58 -5.55 10.60
N ARG A 373 4.80 -6.11 9.41
CA ARG A 373 4.34 -7.45 9.02
C ARG A 373 5.37 -8.53 9.29
N MET A 374 6.49 -8.22 9.96
CA MET A 374 7.43 -9.25 10.42
C MET A 374 6.74 -10.18 11.43
N GLN A 375 6.36 -11.36 10.96
CA GLN A 375 5.84 -12.42 11.79
C GLN A 375 6.99 -13.25 12.40
N PRO A 376 6.86 -13.74 13.65
CA PRO A 376 7.85 -14.66 14.24
C PRO A 376 8.05 -15.96 13.44
N THR A 377 7.14 -16.26 12.51
CA THR A 377 7.25 -17.38 11.56
C THR A 377 8.44 -17.24 10.61
N LEU A 378 8.96 -16.03 10.41
CA LEU A 378 10.18 -15.76 9.64
C LEU A 378 11.46 -16.31 10.32
N LEU A 379 11.42 -16.64 11.61
CA LEU A 379 12.57 -17.23 12.30
C LEU A 379 12.77 -18.68 11.87
N GLU A 380 13.87 -19.00 11.18
CA GLU A 380 14.09 -20.35 10.62
C GLU A 380 14.28 -21.43 11.69
N THR A 381 15.01 -21.11 12.75
CA THR A 381 15.40 -22.10 13.74
C THR A 381 14.33 -22.23 14.82
N GLN A 382 13.91 -23.46 15.12
CA GLN A 382 12.98 -23.74 16.22
C GLN A 382 13.48 -23.18 17.56
N TYR A 383 14.80 -23.11 17.75
CA TYR A 383 15.43 -22.44 18.88
C TYR A 383 15.10 -20.94 18.97
N LEU A 384 15.17 -20.20 17.86
CA LEU A 384 14.87 -18.77 17.82
C LEU A 384 13.37 -18.51 18.05
N LYS A 385 12.49 -19.36 17.51
CA LYS A 385 11.05 -19.32 17.79
C LYS A 385 10.76 -19.54 19.28
N ASN A 386 11.39 -20.55 19.87
CA ASN A 386 11.25 -20.86 21.30
C ASN A 386 11.82 -19.74 22.17
N LEU A 387 12.98 -19.18 21.81
CA LEU A 387 13.59 -18.06 22.53
C LEU A 387 12.70 -16.82 22.48
N TYR A 388 12.18 -16.47 21.30
CA TYR A 388 11.22 -15.38 21.14
C TYR A 388 9.98 -15.61 22.03
N PHE A 389 9.39 -16.81 21.99
CA PHE A 389 8.23 -17.15 22.81
C PHE A 389 8.53 -17.02 24.31
N ILE A 390 9.66 -17.55 24.77
CA ILE A 390 10.11 -17.43 26.17
C ILE A 390 10.27 -15.96 26.56
N LEU A 391 10.86 -15.13 25.70
CA LEU A 391 11.10 -13.72 25.95
C LEU A 391 9.78 -12.93 26.04
N VAL A 392 8.83 -13.22 25.15
CA VAL A 392 7.47 -12.65 25.20
C VAL A 392 6.75 -13.07 26.49
N VAL A 393 6.79 -14.35 26.86
CA VAL A 393 6.19 -14.86 28.11
C VAL A 393 6.83 -14.21 29.33
N LEU A 394 8.15 -14.02 29.33
CA LEU A 394 8.87 -13.34 30.42
C LEU A 394 8.48 -11.87 30.51
N ILE A 395 8.35 -11.15 29.39
CA ILE A 395 7.92 -9.75 29.38
C ILE A 395 6.49 -9.63 29.92
N ILE A 396 5.56 -10.41 29.38
CA ILE A 396 4.15 -10.42 29.80
C ILE A 396 4.04 -10.81 31.28
N GLY A 397 4.77 -11.86 31.69
CA GLY A 397 4.82 -12.33 33.07
C GLY A 397 5.43 -11.30 34.02
N SER A 398 6.45 -10.55 33.58
CA SER A 398 7.06 -9.48 34.39
C SER A 398 6.11 -8.29 34.55
N ILE A 399 5.43 -7.88 33.48
CA ILE A 399 4.41 -6.82 33.52
C ILE A 399 3.24 -7.25 34.42
N GLY A 400 2.67 -8.42 34.18
CA GLY A 400 1.57 -8.96 34.99
C GLY A 400 1.95 -9.15 36.45
N GLY A 401 3.16 -9.63 36.72
CA GLY A 401 3.71 -9.79 38.07
C GLY A 401 3.92 -8.47 38.79
N LEU A 402 4.43 -7.44 38.11
CA LEU A 402 4.56 -6.09 38.67
C LEU A 402 3.20 -5.46 38.98
N TRP A 403 2.26 -5.55 38.04
CA TRP A 403 0.90 -5.03 38.22
C TRP A 403 0.15 -5.75 39.33
N GLY A 404 0.16 -7.09 39.32
CA GLY A 404 -0.47 -7.91 40.36
C GLY A 404 0.19 -7.74 41.73
N GLY A 405 1.52 -7.62 41.77
CA GLY A 405 2.28 -7.37 43.00
C GLY A 405 2.04 -5.98 43.59
N LEU A 406 1.96 -4.94 42.75
CA LEU A 406 1.64 -3.58 43.19
C LEU A 406 0.20 -3.47 43.68
N ILE A 407 -0.78 -3.99 42.91
CA ILE A 407 -2.19 -3.98 43.30
C ILE A 407 -2.39 -4.81 44.57
N GLY A 408 -1.87 -6.04 44.60
CA GLY A 408 -1.98 -6.94 45.74
C GLY A 408 -1.30 -6.38 46.98
N GLY A 409 -0.09 -5.82 46.83
CA GLY A 409 0.65 -5.18 47.91
C GLY A 409 -0.04 -3.93 48.45
N LEU A 410 -0.67 -3.13 47.59
CA LEU A 410 -1.40 -1.93 47.99
C LEU A 410 -2.72 -2.27 48.67
N ILE A 411 -3.47 -3.26 48.16
CA ILE A 411 -4.68 -3.79 48.82
C ILE A 411 -4.32 -4.38 50.18
N PHE A 412 -3.28 -5.22 50.25
CA PHE A 412 -2.83 -5.84 51.49
C PHE A 412 -2.32 -4.80 52.48
N GLY A 413 -1.52 -3.82 52.03
CA GLY A 413 -1.03 -2.72 52.84
C GLY A 413 -2.16 -1.85 53.40
N LEU A 414 -3.18 -1.54 52.60
CA LEU A 414 -4.38 -0.83 53.05
C LEU A 414 -5.20 -1.67 54.04
N ALA A 415 -5.37 -2.97 53.80
CA ALA A 415 -6.10 -3.86 54.71
C ALA A 415 -5.39 -4.01 56.06
N VAL A 416 -4.06 -4.18 56.05
CA VAL A 416 -3.24 -4.25 57.26
C VAL A 416 -3.22 -2.90 57.99
N GLY A 417 -3.07 -1.79 57.25
CA GLY A 417 -3.10 -0.44 57.82
C GLY A 417 -4.46 -0.05 58.41
N MET A 418 -5.57 -0.50 57.82
CA MET A 418 -6.90 -0.36 58.40
C MET A 418 -7.06 -1.23 59.65
N MET A 419 -6.60 -2.49 59.62
CA MET A 419 -6.68 -3.38 60.79
C MET A 419 -5.82 -2.92 61.97
N SER A 420 -4.62 -2.38 61.74
CA SER A 420 -3.77 -1.84 62.81
C SER A 420 -4.34 -0.56 63.42
N LYS A 421 -5.12 0.20 62.65
CA LYS A 421 -5.88 1.37 63.16
C LYS A 421 -7.17 0.96 63.89
N LEU A 422 -7.71 -0.22 63.60
CA LEU A 422 -8.88 -0.79 64.28
C LEU A 422 -8.52 -1.51 65.59
N SER A 423 -7.26 -1.87 65.83
CA SER A 423 -6.81 -2.51 67.08
C SER A 423 -6.72 -1.57 68.30
N GLU A 424 -7.02 -0.28 68.15
CA GLU A 424 -7.21 0.66 69.28
C GLU A 424 -8.65 0.70 69.80
N ILE A 425 -9.57 -0.09 69.26
CA ILE A 425 -10.97 -0.12 69.70
C ILE A 425 -11.22 -1.37 70.56
N ILE A 426 -11.60 -1.12 71.82
CA ILE A 426 -11.96 -2.13 72.82
C ILE A 426 -13.13 -2.98 72.28
N PRO A 427 -13.02 -4.31 72.19
CA PRO A 427 -14.03 -5.13 71.54
C PRO A 427 -15.18 -5.42 72.52
N VAL A 428 -16.40 -5.01 72.15
CA VAL A 428 -17.64 -5.52 72.72
C VAL A 428 -18.23 -6.45 71.65
N GLU A 429 -18.32 -7.74 71.98
CA GLU A 429 -18.84 -8.87 71.20
C GLU A 429 -17.82 -9.70 70.39
N ARG A 430 -17.82 -11.02 70.67
CA ARG A 430 -17.09 -12.06 69.94
C ARG A 430 -17.93 -12.57 68.77
N LEU A 431 -17.49 -12.31 67.55
CA LEU A 431 -18.01 -13.00 66.36
C LEU A 431 -17.12 -14.22 66.03
N ASN A 432 -17.71 -15.41 66.07
CA ASN A 432 -17.04 -16.67 65.71
C ASN A 432 -16.95 -16.80 64.18
N TRP A 433 -15.74 -16.64 63.63
CA TRP A 433 -15.46 -16.80 62.21
C TRP A 433 -15.12 -18.27 61.87
N SER A 434 -15.85 -18.84 60.90
CA SER A 434 -15.62 -20.20 60.41
C SER A 434 -14.62 -20.24 59.24
N TRP A 435 -13.42 -20.79 59.50
CA TRP A 435 -12.33 -20.97 58.52
C TRP A 435 -12.68 -21.84 57.29
N LYS A 436 -13.82 -22.54 57.30
CA LYS A 436 -14.25 -23.39 56.20
C LYS A 436 -14.70 -22.61 54.96
N MET A 437 -15.20 -21.39 55.13
CA MET A 437 -15.75 -20.58 54.03
C MET A 437 -14.66 -19.78 53.31
N GLY A 438 -13.66 -19.27 54.04
CA GLY A 438 -12.51 -18.54 53.46
C GLY A 438 -11.64 -19.40 52.54
N ARG A 439 -11.45 -20.69 52.89
CA ARG A 439 -10.65 -21.62 52.07
C ARG A 439 -11.32 -21.96 50.72
N LYS A 440 -12.66 -21.93 50.65
CA LYS A 440 -13.40 -22.11 49.39
C LYS A 440 -13.29 -20.90 48.46
N MET A 441 -13.36 -19.68 49.00
CA MET A 441 -13.21 -18.46 48.18
C MET A 441 -11.81 -18.32 47.59
N LEU A 442 -10.76 -18.74 48.31
CA LEU A 442 -9.38 -18.65 47.82
C LEU A 442 -9.12 -19.57 46.62
N ILE A 443 -9.77 -20.74 46.58
CA ILE A 443 -9.71 -21.68 45.45
C ILE A 443 -10.48 -21.12 44.23
N TYR A 444 -11.65 -20.51 44.44
CA TYR A 444 -12.41 -19.88 43.36
C TYR A 444 -11.66 -18.70 42.73
N PHE A 445 -10.92 -17.92 43.53
CA PHE A 445 -10.09 -16.82 43.01
C PHE A 445 -8.88 -17.31 42.20
N LEU A 446 -8.23 -18.40 42.63
CA LEU A 446 -7.10 -19.00 41.89
C LEU A 446 -7.53 -19.63 40.56
N ILE A 447 -8.72 -20.24 40.49
CA ILE A 447 -9.23 -20.83 39.26
C ILE A 447 -9.82 -19.77 38.32
N GLY A 448 -10.49 -18.74 38.87
CA GLY A 448 -11.06 -17.65 38.08
C GLY A 448 -10.00 -16.77 37.40
N GLY A 449 -8.84 -16.59 38.03
CA GLY A 449 -7.72 -15.82 37.45
C GLY A 449 -7.02 -16.51 36.27
N PHE A 450 -7.20 -17.81 36.09
CA PHE A 450 -6.57 -18.57 34.99
C PHE A 450 -7.43 -18.61 33.71
N PHE A 451 -8.74 -18.34 33.81
CA PHE A 451 -9.69 -18.40 32.69
C PHE A 451 -10.04 -17.05 32.07
N LEU A 452 -9.56 -15.94 32.65
CA LEU A 452 -9.81 -14.57 32.19
C LEU A 452 -8.52 -13.86 31.73
N GLY A 453 -7.51 -14.64 31.35
CA GLY A 453 -6.29 -14.16 30.67
C GLY A 453 -6.53 -13.91 29.19
#